data_AF-A0AAN5VPK8-F1
#
_entry.id   AF-A0AAN5VPK8-F1
#
_cell.length_a   1.000
_cell.length_b   1.000
_cell.length_c   1.000
_cell.angle_alpha   90.00
_cell.angle_beta   90.00
_cell.angle_gamma   90.00
#
_symmetry.space_group_name_H-M   'P 1'
#
loop_
_entity.id
_entity.type
_entity.pdbx_description
1 polymer ?
#
loop_
_entity_poly.entity_id
_entity_poly.type
_entity_poly.pdbx_seq_one_letter_code
_entity_poly.pdbx_strand_id
1 'polypeptide(L)'
;MKLNIELILEKNEEFSYLSKLVDSKYLEVKKLNENIDLEELGCLPHTEVKKLYDCIKHRVSSQKLNQIKKILIKKTKEFYPELNKIHNYPEINNITFLNEDIKIKLDELLTKYENKIIIPNFAFLELQTPNKINTKIINFLYDSGMLEKIFNLKCLCGESKLSISEKKFNKMKDIFSLGEDDFAYVDCDYCNGREIFDLETLNESVEIKYRFIRKSKNNILQI
;
A
#
# COMPACT_ATOMS: atom_id res chain seq x y z
N MET A 1 -50.73 -35.39 -7.94
CA MET A 1 -49.89 -34.19 -7.79
C MET A 1 -49.96 -33.41 -9.09
N LYS A 2 -50.86 -32.43 -9.22
CA LYS A 2 -50.87 -31.54 -10.39
C LYS A 2 -49.66 -30.62 -10.27
N LEU A 3 -48.81 -30.65 -11.30
CA LEU A 3 -47.53 -29.96 -11.30
C LEU A 3 -47.76 -28.45 -11.18
N ASN A 4 -46.96 -27.84 -10.32
CA ASN A 4 -47.00 -26.45 -9.86
C ASN A 4 -46.56 -25.44 -10.95
N ILE A 5 -46.85 -25.71 -12.23
CA ILE A 5 -46.31 -24.99 -13.39
C ILE A 5 -46.83 -23.55 -13.43
N GLU A 6 -48.14 -23.34 -13.18
CA GLU A 6 -48.73 -22.00 -13.18
C GLU A 6 -48.10 -21.11 -12.09
N LEU A 7 -47.90 -21.65 -10.88
CA LEU A 7 -47.21 -20.93 -9.80
C LEU A 7 -45.75 -20.63 -10.15
N ILE A 8 -45.06 -21.57 -10.82
CA ILE A 8 -43.67 -21.36 -11.28
C ILE A 8 -43.62 -20.22 -12.32
N LEU A 9 -44.57 -20.19 -13.27
CA LEU A 9 -44.65 -19.12 -14.27
C LEU A 9 -44.92 -17.77 -13.62
N GLU A 10 -45.89 -17.69 -12.70
CA GLU A 10 -46.20 -16.47 -11.94
C GLU A 10 -44.98 -15.95 -11.18
N LYS A 11 -44.25 -16.84 -10.48
CA LYS A 11 -43.03 -16.45 -9.73
C LYS A 11 -41.89 -16.00 -10.63
N ASN A 12 -41.76 -16.57 -11.83
CA ASN A 12 -40.77 -16.11 -12.82
C ASN A 12 -41.13 -14.74 -13.40
N GLU A 13 -42.40 -14.46 -13.62
CA GLU A 13 -42.87 -13.13 -14.05
C GLU A 13 -42.63 -12.08 -12.96
N GLU A 14 -42.95 -12.40 -11.70
CA GLU A 14 -42.67 -11.55 -10.53
C GLU A 14 -41.17 -11.26 -10.42
N PHE A 15 -40.32 -12.29 -10.53
CA PHE A 15 -38.87 -12.13 -10.50
C PHE A 15 -38.36 -11.24 -11.63
N SER A 16 -38.84 -11.44 -12.87
CA SER A 16 -38.48 -10.63 -14.03
C SER A 16 -38.86 -9.15 -13.84
N TYR A 17 -40.04 -8.89 -13.29
CA TYR A 17 -40.48 -7.54 -12.94
C TYR A 17 -39.59 -6.89 -11.87
N LEU A 18 -39.34 -7.60 -10.77
CA LEU A 18 -38.49 -7.11 -9.68
C LEU A 18 -37.06 -6.86 -10.14
N SER A 19 -36.49 -7.73 -10.98
CA SER A 19 -35.15 -7.55 -11.56
C SER A 19 -35.08 -6.25 -12.37
N LYS A 20 -36.05 -5.99 -13.24
CA LYS A 20 -36.11 -4.73 -14.01
C LYS A 20 -36.24 -3.50 -13.12
N LEU A 21 -37.01 -3.61 -12.03
CA LEU A 21 -37.17 -2.52 -11.06
C LEU A 21 -35.86 -2.22 -10.32
N VAL A 22 -35.13 -3.26 -9.91
CA VAL A 22 -33.80 -3.14 -9.29
C VAL A 22 -32.81 -2.50 -10.25
N ASP A 23 -32.76 -2.95 -11.50
CA ASP A 23 -31.87 -2.38 -12.53
C ASP A 23 -32.18 -0.89 -12.78
N SER A 24 -33.47 -0.55 -12.88
CA SER A 24 -33.92 0.83 -13.03
C SER A 24 -33.49 1.71 -11.86
N LYS A 25 -33.72 1.25 -10.62
CA LYS A 25 -33.32 1.99 -9.41
C LYS A 25 -31.81 2.09 -9.25
N TYR A 26 -31.07 1.06 -9.64
CA TYR A 26 -29.61 1.10 -9.65
C TYR A 26 -29.09 2.18 -10.61
N LEU A 27 -29.65 2.27 -11.83
CA LEU A 27 -29.28 3.30 -12.80
C LEU A 27 -29.63 4.72 -12.31
N GLU A 28 -30.77 4.90 -11.65
CA GLU A 28 -31.18 6.17 -11.04
C GLU A 28 -30.16 6.61 -9.97
N VAL A 29 -29.86 5.72 -9.01
CA VAL A 29 -28.88 6.00 -7.95
C VAL A 29 -27.49 6.26 -8.51
N LYS A 30 -27.06 5.50 -9.52
CA LYS A 30 -25.76 5.71 -10.18
C LYS A 30 -25.67 7.10 -10.81
N LYS A 31 -26.72 7.53 -11.53
CA LYS A 31 -26.78 8.89 -12.11
C LYS A 31 -26.69 9.98 -11.05
N LEU A 32 -27.43 9.84 -9.95
CA LEU A 32 -27.37 10.78 -8.83
C LEU A 32 -25.95 10.86 -8.24
N ASN A 33 -25.31 9.71 -8.03
CA ASN A 33 -23.97 9.68 -7.44
C ASN A 33 -22.89 10.26 -8.37
N GLU A 34 -22.99 10.09 -9.69
CA GLU A 34 -22.05 10.71 -10.65
C GLU A 34 -22.24 12.24 -10.73
N ASN A 35 -23.46 12.71 -10.50
CA ASN A 35 -23.84 14.12 -10.58
C ASN A 35 -23.69 14.89 -9.27
N ILE A 36 -23.07 14.31 -8.23
CA ILE A 36 -22.79 15.02 -6.97
C ILE A 36 -22.01 16.30 -7.25
N ASP A 37 -22.52 17.43 -6.78
CA ASP A 37 -21.81 18.71 -6.83
C ASP A 37 -20.66 18.71 -5.82
N LEU A 38 -19.44 18.94 -6.31
CA LEU A 38 -18.24 18.93 -5.49
C LEU A 38 -18.09 20.22 -4.67
N GLU A 39 -18.63 21.34 -5.13
CA GLU A 39 -18.60 22.61 -4.41
C GLU A 39 -19.56 22.54 -3.23
N GLU A 40 -20.79 22.09 -3.46
CA GLU A 40 -21.79 21.87 -2.41
C GLU A 40 -21.28 20.87 -1.36
N LEU A 41 -20.72 19.74 -1.80
CA LEU A 41 -20.11 18.76 -0.92
C LEU A 41 -18.98 19.35 -0.06
N GLY A 42 -18.20 20.28 -0.62
CA GLY A 42 -17.15 21.00 0.08
C GLY A 42 -17.66 21.90 1.22
N CYS A 43 -18.92 22.31 1.19
CA CYS A 43 -19.56 23.11 2.22
C CYS A 43 -20.10 22.27 3.38
N LEU A 44 -20.34 20.97 3.19
CA LEU A 44 -20.91 20.11 4.22
C LEU A 44 -19.95 19.83 5.40
N PRO A 45 -20.47 19.48 6.59
CA PRO A 45 -19.67 19.04 7.72
C PRO A 45 -18.91 17.74 7.43
N HIS A 46 -17.74 17.56 8.07
CA HIS A 46 -16.92 16.35 7.91
C HIS A 46 -17.71 15.03 8.09
N THR A 47 -18.61 15.00 9.08
CA THR A 47 -19.44 13.82 9.37
C THR A 47 -20.38 13.44 8.23
N GLU A 48 -20.92 14.43 7.50
CA GLU A 48 -21.79 14.19 6.36
C GLU A 48 -21.02 13.76 5.12
N VAL A 49 -19.88 14.41 4.85
CA VAL A 49 -18.98 14.02 3.75
C VAL A 49 -18.50 12.58 3.93
N LYS A 50 -18.14 12.18 5.17
CA LYS A 50 -17.73 10.80 5.48
C LYS A 50 -18.87 9.80 5.23
N LYS A 51 -20.09 10.10 5.72
CA LYS A 51 -21.27 9.26 5.49
C LYS A 51 -21.55 9.06 4.00
N LEU A 52 -21.55 10.14 3.23
CA LEU A 52 -21.76 10.08 1.79
C LEU A 52 -20.70 9.21 1.11
N TYR A 53 -19.42 9.45 1.40
CA TYR A 53 -18.31 8.68 0.83
C TYR A 53 -18.49 7.17 1.07
N ASP A 54 -18.81 6.77 2.29
CA ASP A 54 -19.02 5.36 2.63
C ASP A 54 -20.21 4.73 1.88
N CYS A 55 -21.27 5.50 1.62
CA CYS A 55 -22.42 5.04 0.85
C CYS A 55 -22.12 4.86 -0.65
N ILE A 56 -21.23 5.67 -1.23
CA ILE A 56 -21.03 5.73 -2.68
C ILE A 56 -19.72 5.09 -3.18
N LYS A 57 -18.78 4.73 -2.30
CA LYS A 57 -17.41 4.29 -2.68
C LYS A 57 -17.32 3.11 -3.65
N HIS A 58 -18.39 2.33 -3.80
CA HIS A 58 -18.48 1.21 -4.75
C HIS A 58 -19.49 1.43 -5.89
N ARG A 59 -20.03 2.65 -6.02
CA ARG A 59 -21.18 2.98 -6.88
C ARG A 59 -20.93 4.16 -7.82
N VAL A 60 -19.71 4.70 -7.83
CA VAL A 60 -19.28 5.81 -8.70
C VAL A 60 -18.01 5.43 -9.47
N SER A 61 -17.74 6.15 -10.54
CA SER A 61 -16.50 6.10 -11.28
C SER A 61 -15.28 6.41 -10.38
N SER A 62 -14.15 5.77 -10.67
CA SER A 62 -12.90 5.99 -9.93
C SER A 62 -12.46 7.45 -9.95
N GLN A 63 -12.74 8.17 -11.05
CA GLN A 63 -12.43 9.59 -11.16
C GLN A 63 -13.24 10.44 -10.18
N LYS A 64 -14.57 10.26 -10.15
CA LYS A 64 -15.46 10.96 -9.22
C LYS A 64 -15.12 10.61 -7.76
N LEU A 65 -14.86 9.33 -7.49
CA LEU A 65 -14.46 8.86 -6.17
C LEU A 65 -13.19 9.57 -5.68
N ASN A 66 -12.19 9.72 -6.55
CA ASN A 66 -10.95 10.40 -6.21
C ASN A 66 -11.15 11.90 -5.91
N GLN A 67 -12.07 12.57 -6.61
CA GLN A 67 -12.42 13.96 -6.34
C GLN A 67 -13.08 14.11 -4.96
N ILE A 68 -14.07 13.27 -4.66
CA ILE A 68 -14.76 13.23 -3.37
C ILE A 68 -13.78 12.89 -2.23
N LYS A 69 -12.89 11.92 -2.46
CA LYS A 69 -11.85 11.54 -1.49
C LYS A 69 -10.92 12.69 -1.16
N LYS A 70 -10.56 13.55 -2.12
CA LYS A 70 -9.76 14.77 -1.86
C LYS A 70 -10.48 15.74 -0.92
N ILE A 71 -11.79 15.94 -1.13
CA ILE A 71 -12.61 16.79 -0.25
C ILE A 71 -12.67 16.20 1.15
N LEU A 72 -12.92 14.89 1.27
CA LEU A 72 -12.94 14.20 2.55
C LEU A 72 -11.60 14.34 3.29
N ILE A 73 -10.47 14.08 2.62
CA ILE A 73 -9.13 14.23 3.21
C ILE A 73 -8.91 15.67 3.72
N LYS A 74 -9.29 16.67 2.93
CA LYS A 74 -9.18 18.08 3.34
C LYS A 74 -9.99 18.33 4.61
N LYS A 75 -11.26 17.92 4.63
CA LYS A 75 -12.15 18.05 5.80
C LYS A 75 -11.65 17.30 7.02
N THR A 76 -11.06 16.12 6.82
CA THR A 76 -10.46 15.34 7.92
C THR A 76 -9.27 16.08 8.54
N LYS A 77 -8.41 16.72 7.73
CA LYS A 77 -7.28 17.52 8.22
C LYS A 77 -7.70 18.82 8.91
N GLU A 78 -8.82 19.42 8.49
CA GLU A 78 -9.44 20.56 9.16
C GLU A 78 -10.06 20.16 10.51
N PHE A 79 -10.73 19.01 10.56
CA PHE A 79 -11.42 18.51 11.76
C PHE A 79 -10.47 17.90 12.79
N TYR A 80 -9.35 17.31 12.36
CA TYR A 80 -8.30 16.74 13.21
C TYR A 80 -6.95 17.40 12.90
N PRO A 81 -6.69 18.64 13.39
CA PRO A 81 -5.47 19.39 13.11
C PRO A 81 -4.19 18.68 13.55
N GLU A 82 -4.29 17.79 14.54
CA GLU A 82 -3.20 16.93 14.99
C GLU A 82 -2.63 16.06 13.86
N LEU A 83 -3.44 15.68 12.86
CA LEU A 83 -2.96 14.93 11.69
C LEU A 83 -1.98 15.72 10.82
N ASN A 84 -1.90 17.04 11.00
CA ASN A 84 -0.92 17.91 10.31
C ASN A 84 0.42 17.98 11.04
N LYS A 85 0.74 17.00 11.88
CA LYS A 85 2.01 16.90 12.61
C LYS A 85 2.58 15.50 12.48
N ILE A 86 3.90 15.39 12.64
CA ILE A 86 4.63 14.12 12.64
C ILE A 86 4.46 13.46 14.01
N HIS A 87 3.91 12.25 14.07
CA HIS A 87 3.61 11.55 15.33
C HIS A 87 4.26 10.19 15.45
N ASN A 88 4.28 9.41 14.36
CA ASN A 88 4.63 8.00 14.43
C ASN A 88 6.15 7.81 14.46
N TYR A 89 6.86 8.65 13.72
CA TYR A 89 8.32 8.62 13.55
C TYR A 89 8.92 10.02 13.77
N PRO A 90 9.07 10.47 15.04
CA PRO A 90 9.55 11.80 15.36
C PRO A 90 10.91 12.17 14.75
N GLU A 91 11.76 11.19 14.44
CA GLU A 91 13.05 11.41 13.79
C GLU A 91 12.90 12.03 12.38
N ILE A 92 11.74 11.92 11.74
CA ILE A 92 11.43 12.62 10.49
C ILE A 92 11.58 14.14 10.67
N ASN A 93 11.37 14.68 11.88
CA ASN A 93 11.59 16.11 12.16
C ASN A 93 13.03 16.55 11.87
N ASN A 94 14.00 15.63 12.00
CA ASN A 94 15.43 15.90 11.80
C ASN A 94 15.81 16.01 10.31
N ILE A 95 14.89 15.72 9.37
CA ILE A 95 15.18 15.79 7.95
C ILE A 95 15.16 17.25 7.48
N THR A 96 16.33 17.86 7.33
CA THR A 96 16.46 19.30 6.99
C THR A 96 16.21 19.62 5.51
N PHE A 97 16.26 18.63 4.62
CA PHE A 97 16.08 18.82 3.17
C PHE A 97 14.63 18.65 2.69
N LEU A 98 13.69 18.44 3.61
CA LEU A 98 12.26 18.34 3.32
C LEU A 98 11.50 19.48 4.01
N ASN A 99 10.44 19.95 3.35
CA ASN A 99 9.47 20.82 4.00
C ASN A 99 8.51 20.02 4.91
N GLU A 100 7.77 20.72 5.76
CA GLU A 100 6.86 20.08 6.72
C GLU A 100 5.77 19.24 6.05
N ASP A 101 5.21 19.69 4.92
CA ASP A 101 4.19 18.94 4.19
C ASP A 101 4.68 17.55 3.72
N ILE A 102 5.92 17.49 3.19
CA ILE A 102 6.51 16.23 2.74
C ILE A 102 6.86 15.35 3.93
N LYS A 103 7.32 15.94 5.05
CA LYS A 103 7.58 15.19 6.28
C LYS A 103 6.31 14.54 6.84
N ILE A 104 5.19 15.26 6.86
CA ILE A 104 3.89 14.71 7.29
C ILE A 104 3.47 13.56 6.36
N LYS A 105 3.56 13.75 5.03
CA LYS A 105 3.28 12.68 4.07
C LYS A 105 4.19 11.47 4.24
N LEU A 106 5.45 11.69 4.62
CA LEU A 106 6.39 10.61 4.91
C LEU A 106 5.97 9.84 6.16
N ASP A 107 5.58 10.53 7.24
CA ASP A 107 5.06 9.89 8.47
C ASP A 107 3.82 9.04 8.16
N GLU A 108 2.85 9.60 7.41
CA GLU A 108 1.66 8.88 6.94
C GLU A 108 2.01 7.65 6.08
N LEU A 109 2.97 7.79 5.16
CA LEU A 109 3.43 6.71 4.29
C LEU A 109 4.08 5.59 5.12
N LEU A 110 4.97 5.89 6.05
CA LEU A 110 5.61 4.85 6.85
C LEU A 110 4.59 4.07 7.69
N THR A 111 3.60 4.74 8.28
CA THR A 111 2.51 4.08 9.02
C THR A 111 1.69 3.15 8.13
N LYS A 112 1.40 3.55 6.89
CA LYS A 112 0.69 2.71 5.89
C LYS A 112 1.44 1.41 5.56
N TYR A 113 2.76 1.41 5.67
CA TYR A 113 3.62 0.27 5.34
C TYR A 113 4.24 -0.43 6.57
N GLU A 114 3.94 0.02 7.79
CA GLU A 114 4.54 -0.50 9.03
C GLU A 114 4.37 -2.01 9.19
N ASN A 115 3.19 -2.53 8.83
CA ASN A 115 2.88 -3.96 8.91
C ASN A 115 3.23 -4.73 7.63
N LYS A 116 3.89 -4.09 6.65
CA LYS A 116 4.26 -4.75 5.39
C LYS A 116 5.69 -5.26 5.43
N ILE A 117 5.87 -6.44 4.82
CA ILE A 117 7.18 -7.11 4.74
C ILE A 117 8.19 -6.29 3.92
N ILE A 118 7.72 -5.50 2.94
CA ILE A 118 8.57 -4.73 2.02
C ILE A 118 7.87 -3.41 1.67
N ILE A 119 8.64 -2.31 1.66
CA ILE A 119 8.23 -1.04 1.07
C ILE A 119 8.73 -1.01 -0.37
N PRO A 120 7.83 -1.01 -1.37
CA PRO A 120 8.25 -0.95 -2.76
C PRO A 120 8.80 0.44 -3.08
N ASN A 121 9.84 0.53 -3.92
CA ASN A 121 10.46 1.82 -4.29
C ASN A 121 9.45 2.82 -4.88
N PHE A 122 8.43 2.35 -5.59
CA PHE A 122 7.38 3.22 -6.14
C PHE A 122 6.50 3.87 -5.07
N ALA A 123 6.46 3.35 -3.83
CA ALA A 123 5.69 3.97 -2.75
C ALA A 123 6.18 5.39 -2.47
N PHE A 124 7.49 5.63 -2.56
CA PHE A 124 8.07 6.96 -2.38
C PHE A 124 7.69 7.95 -3.51
N LEU A 125 7.14 7.49 -4.63
CA LEU A 125 6.56 8.37 -5.64
C LEU A 125 5.29 9.08 -5.14
N GLU A 126 4.59 8.52 -4.13
CA GLU A 126 3.44 9.15 -3.49
C GLU A 126 3.80 10.50 -2.82
N LEU A 127 5.09 10.69 -2.48
CA LEU A 127 5.60 11.93 -1.90
C LEU A 127 5.69 13.08 -2.92
N GLN A 128 5.57 12.77 -4.23
CA GLN A 128 5.65 13.74 -5.33
C GLN A 128 6.97 14.53 -5.35
N THR A 129 8.04 13.92 -4.88
CA THR A 129 9.39 14.49 -4.85
C THR A 129 10.26 13.94 -5.98
N PRO A 130 11.25 14.71 -6.46
CA PRO A 130 12.20 14.21 -7.45
C PRO A 130 12.93 12.95 -6.98
N ASN A 131 13.29 12.05 -7.92
CA ASN A 131 13.96 10.79 -7.59
C ASN A 131 15.21 10.97 -6.71
N LYS A 132 16.01 12.01 -6.95
CA LYS A 132 17.20 12.33 -6.14
C LYS A 132 16.85 12.60 -4.67
N ILE A 133 15.69 13.21 -4.41
CA ILE A 133 15.18 13.43 -3.05
C ILE A 133 14.68 12.11 -2.45
N ASN A 134 13.97 11.29 -3.23
CA ASN A 134 13.53 9.96 -2.76
C ASN A 134 14.71 9.09 -2.31
N THR A 135 15.81 9.10 -3.05
CA THR A 135 17.05 8.40 -2.64
C THR A 135 17.59 8.93 -1.32
N LYS A 136 17.60 10.26 -1.10
CA LYS A 136 18.03 10.85 0.18
C LYS A 136 17.11 10.45 1.34
N ILE A 137 15.80 10.39 1.10
CA ILE A 137 14.82 9.93 2.09
C ILE A 137 15.11 8.48 2.47
N ILE A 138 15.24 7.59 1.49
CA ILE A 138 15.53 6.18 1.72
C ILE A 138 16.82 6.00 2.51
N ASN A 139 17.89 6.71 2.15
CA ASN A 139 19.16 6.66 2.87
C ASN A 139 19.00 7.14 4.32
N PHE A 140 18.32 8.26 4.56
CA PHE A 140 18.05 8.74 5.91
C PHE A 140 17.27 7.72 6.75
N LEU A 141 16.23 7.11 6.18
CA LEU A 141 15.41 6.12 6.87
C LEU A 141 16.20 4.83 7.19
N TYR A 142 17.12 4.46 6.30
CA TYR A 142 18.06 3.36 6.53
C TYR A 142 19.07 3.71 7.64
N ASP A 143 19.73 4.86 7.55
CA ASP A 143 20.73 5.32 8.53
C ASP A 143 20.13 5.54 9.93
N SER A 144 18.85 5.94 10.00
CA SER A 144 18.10 6.08 11.25
C SER A 144 17.55 4.76 11.81
N GLY A 145 17.83 3.62 11.16
CA GLY A 145 17.41 2.30 11.59
C GLY A 145 15.91 2.03 11.46
N MET A 146 15.19 2.80 10.62
CA MET A 146 13.78 2.55 10.32
C MET A 146 13.62 1.50 9.22
N LEU A 147 14.57 1.44 8.30
CA LEU A 147 14.62 0.47 7.22
C LEU A 147 15.82 -0.47 7.35
N GLU A 148 15.64 -1.72 6.95
CA GLU A 148 16.74 -2.63 6.60
C GLU A 148 16.76 -2.90 5.09
N LYS A 149 17.94 -3.18 4.54
CA LYS A 149 18.05 -3.70 3.18
C LYS A 149 17.72 -5.19 3.16
N ILE A 150 16.90 -5.57 2.19
CA ILE A 150 16.58 -6.93 1.83
C ILE A 150 17.14 -7.20 0.44
N PHE A 151 17.85 -8.31 0.34
CA PHE A 151 18.46 -8.80 -0.89
C PHE A 151 17.56 -9.90 -1.42
N ASN A 152 16.93 -9.70 -2.57
CA ASN A 152 16.25 -10.78 -3.26
C ASN A 152 17.22 -11.45 -4.21
N LEU A 153 17.57 -12.70 -3.91
CA LEU A 153 18.33 -13.56 -4.78
C LEU A 153 17.35 -14.29 -5.70
N LYS A 154 17.61 -14.25 -7.00
CA LYS A 154 16.83 -15.03 -7.95
C LYS A 154 17.27 -16.48 -7.88
N CYS A 155 16.30 -17.36 -7.71
CA CYS A 155 16.53 -18.79 -7.76
C CYS A 155 16.79 -19.24 -9.22
N LEU A 156 17.72 -20.18 -9.41
CA LEU A 156 18.03 -20.79 -10.70
C LEU A 156 16.84 -21.61 -11.25
N CYS A 157 15.90 -22.03 -10.40
CA CYS A 157 14.62 -22.60 -10.84
C CYS A 157 13.74 -21.59 -11.60
N GLY A 158 14.07 -20.30 -11.57
CA GLY A 158 13.39 -19.24 -12.31
C GLY A 158 12.12 -18.69 -11.65
N GLU A 159 11.50 -19.46 -10.75
CA GLU A 159 10.18 -19.16 -10.18
C GLU A 159 10.23 -18.44 -8.82
N SER A 160 11.28 -18.65 -8.03
CA SER A 160 11.34 -18.12 -6.66
C SER A 160 12.38 -17.00 -6.50
N LYS A 161 12.04 -16.04 -5.63
CA LYS A 161 12.95 -15.00 -5.16
C LYS A 161 13.17 -15.23 -3.67
N LEU A 162 14.39 -15.55 -3.29
CA LEU A 162 14.74 -15.69 -1.89
C LEU A 162 15.09 -14.31 -1.31
N SER A 163 14.31 -13.85 -0.33
CA SER A 163 14.58 -12.61 0.38
C SER A 163 15.45 -12.86 1.62
N ILE A 164 16.68 -12.34 1.63
CA ILE A 164 17.57 -12.41 2.80
C ILE A 164 17.90 -11.02 3.35
N SER A 165 18.13 -10.92 4.65
CA SER A 165 18.52 -9.66 5.29
C SER A 165 19.95 -9.29 4.95
N GLU A 166 20.27 -8.00 5.05
CA GLU A 166 21.65 -7.49 4.87
C GLU A 166 22.66 -8.20 5.76
N LYS A 167 22.31 -8.53 7.00
CA LYS A 167 23.18 -9.29 7.90
C LYS A 167 23.50 -10.69 7.36
N LYS A 168 22.50 -11.40 6.80
CA LYS A 168 22.71 -12.73 6.21
C LYS A 168 23.53 -12.62 4.91
N PHE A 169 23.23 -11.61 4.09
CA PHE A 169 23.96 -11.34 2.86
C PHE A 169 25.44 -11.02 3.11
N ASN A 170 25.74 -10.14 4.07
CA ASN A 170 27.13 -9.81 4.41
C ASN A 170 27.89 -11.01 4.98
N LYS A 171 27.25 -11.82 5.82
CA LYS A 171 27.85 -13.10 6.27
C LYS A 171 28.21 -14.03 5.12
N MET A 172 27.35 -14.11 4.09
CA MET A 172 27.68 -14.88 2.89
C MET A 172 28.90 -14.29 2.18
N LYS A 173 28.96 -12.96 2.01
CA LYS A 173 30.14 -12.27 1.44
C LYS A 173 31.43 -12.51 2.23
N ASP A 174 31.36 -12.51 3.55
CA ASP A 174 32.52 -12.74 4.41
C ASP A 174 33.09 -14.15 4.23
N ILE A 175 32.23 -15.16 4.03
CA ILE A 175 32.66 -16.55 3.74
C ILE A 175 33.51 -16.61 2.45
N PHE A 176 33.08 -15.95 1.37
CA PHE A 176 33.89 -15.87 0.14
C PHE A 176 35.20 -15.10 0.34
N SER A 177 35.18 -14.06 1.19
CA SER A 177 36.33 -13.19 1.44
C SER A 177 37.44 -13.90 2.22
N LEU A 178 37.09 -14.91 3.01
CA LEU A 178 38.02 -15.74 3.78
C LEU A 178 38.64 -16.87 2.95
N GLY A 179 38.19 -17.09 1.71
CA GLY A 179 38.71 -18.11 0.80
C GLY A 179 38.43 -19.54 1.26
N GLU A 180 37.45 -19.73 2.15
CA GLU A 180 37.08 -21.04 2.70
C GLU A 180 36.20 -21.84 1.73
N ASP A 181 35.41 -21.17 0.89
CA ASP A 181 34.55 -21.78 -0.13
C ASP A 181 34.39 -20.83 -1.35
N ASP A 182 34.36 -21.41 -2.56
CA ASP A 182 34.03 -20.70 -3.81
C ASP A 182 32.52 -20.45 -3.98
N PHE A 183 31.71 -21.00 -3.06
CA PHE A 183 30.25 -21.04 -3.17
C PHE A 183 29.55 -20.84 -1.83
N ALA A 184 28.42 -20.13 -1.84
CA ALA A 184 27.50 -20.06 -0.71
C ALA A 184 26.23 -20.86 -1.02
N TYR A 185 25.86 -21.71 -0.07
CA TYR A 185 24.64 -22.50 -0.15
C TYR A 185 23.46 -21.72 0.42
N VAL A 186 22.36 -21.72 -0.32
CA VAL A 186 21.09 -21.22 0.21
C VAL A 186 19.95 -22.17 -0.12
N ASP A 187 19.24 -22.59 0.93
CA ASP A 187 18.07 -23.43 0.79
C ASP A 187 16.92 -22.61 0.19
N CYS A 188 16.28 -23.18 -0.83
CA CYS A 188 15.07 -22.65 -1.44
C CYS A 188 13.86 -23.45 -0.96
N ASP A 189 13.02 -22.82 -0.14
CA ASP A 189 11.81 -23.43 0.41
C ASP A 189 10.77 -23.84 -0.68
N TYR A 190 10.87 -23.28 -1.89
CA TYR A 190 9.92 -23.55 -2.96
C TYR A 190 10.26 -24.82 -3.74
N CYS A 191 11.53 -25.03 -4.08
CA CYS A 191 11.97 -26.23 -4.80
C CYS A 191 12.56 -27.31 -3.88
N ASN A 192 12.65 -27.05 -2.56
CA ASN A 192 13.39 -27.88 -1.59
C ASN A 192 14.83 -28.18 -2.05
N GLY A 193 15.39 -27.29 -2.87
CA GLY A 193 16.73 -27.41 -3.44
C GLY A 193 17.74 -26.55 -2.67
N ARG A 194 18.99 -27.02 -2.64
CA ARG A 194 20.13 -26.18 -2.24
C ARG A 194 20.68 -25.48 -3.46
N GLU A 195 20.64 -24.16 -3.44
CA GLU A 195 21.26 -23.36 -4.48
C GLU A 195 22.67 -22.97 -4.13
N ILE A 196 23.49 -22.93 -5.16
CA ILE A 196 24.91 -22.64 -5.09
C ILE A 196 25.08 -21.28 -5.76
N PHE A 197 25.45 -20.27 -4.99
CA PHE A 197 25.83 -18.97 -5.51
C PHE A 197 27.34 -18.84 -5.44
N ASP A 198 28.01 -18.54 -6.55
CA ASP A 198 29.35 -17.95 -6.52
C ASP A 198 29.26 -16.44 -6.26
N LEU A 199 30.40 -15.79 -6.01
CA LEU A 199 30.46 -14.37 -5.68
C LEU A 199 29.94 -13.47 -6.82
N GLU A 200 30.14 -13.87 -8.07
CA GLU A 200 29.71 -13.11 -9.26
C GLU A 200 28.19 -13.16 -9.38
N THR A 201 27.61 -14.37 -9.37
CA THR A 201 26.18 -14.63 -9.39
C THR A 201 25.48 -13.98 -8.18
N LEU A 202 26.11 -13.99 -7.00
CA LEU A 202 25.58 -13.31 -5.81
C LEU A 202 25.52 -11.78 -5.99
N ASN A 203 26.47 -11.17 -6.70
CA ASN A 203 26.46 -9.72 -6.95
C ASN A 203 25.51 -9.33 -8.09
N GLU A 204 25.38 -10.17 -9.13
CA GLU A 204 24.53 -9.91 -10.30
C GLU A 204 23.05 -10.19 -10.04
N SER A 205 22.72 -11.11 -9.13
CA SER A 205 21.35 -11.59 -8.91
C SER A 205 20.56 -10.80 -7.86
N VAL A 206 21.08 -9.66 -7.40
CA VAL A 206 20.53 -8.93 -6.24
C VAL A 206 19.60 -7.80 -6.67
N GLU A 207 18.32 -7.96 -6.36
CA GLU A 207 17.40 -6.83 -6.28
C GLU A 207 17.36 -6.32 -4.83
N ILE A 208 17.86 -5.10 -4.60
CA ILE A 208 17.80 -4.44 -3.29
C ILE A 208 16.41 -3.87 -3.06
N LYS A 209 15.77 -4.32 -1.98
CA LYS A 209 14.52 -3.75 -1.45
C LYS A 209 14.71 -3.26 -0.03
N TYR A 210 13.75 -2.49 0.47
CA TYR A 210 13.76 -2.01 1.84
C TYR A 210 12.58 -2.61 2.62
N ARG A 211 12.87 -3.11 3.82
CA ARG A 211 11.86 -3.58 4.77
C ARG A 211 11.80 -2.64 5.95
N PHE A 212 10.58 -2.37 6.43
CA PHE A 212 10.37 -1.66 7.67
C PHE A 212 10.65 -2.59 8.85
N ILE A 213 11.54 -2.18 9.76
CA ILE A 213 11.92 -3.00 10.94
C ILE A 213 11.54 -2.37 12.27
N ARG A 214 11.16 -1.10 12.25
CA ARG A 214 10.72 -0.38 13.44
C ARG A 214 9.20 -0.39 13.52
N LYS A 215 8.63 -0.32 14.72
CA LYS A 215 7.20 -0.05 14.89
C LYS A 215 6.98 1.41 15.25
N SER A 216 5.82 1.96 14.89
CA SER A 216 5.39 3.29 15.29
C SER A 216 5.51 3.41 16.80
N LYS A 217 6.01 4.55 17.28
CA LYS A 217 6.08 4.83 18.71
C LYS A 217 4.71 5.12 19.32
N ASN A 218 3.72 5.43 18.47
CA ASN A 218 2.38 5.84 18.88
C ASN A 218 1.34 4.96 18.16
N ASN A 219 0.71 4.04 18.91
CA ASN A 219 -0.47 3.28 18.48
C ASN A 219 -1.75 4.16 18.44
N ILE A 220 -1.63 5.41 18.00
CA ILE A 220 -2.73 6.35 18.06
C ILE A 220 -3.23 6.53 16.63
N LEU A 221 -4.49 6.16 16.42
CA LEU A 221 -5.33 6.34 15.23
C LEU A 221 -5.41 5.15 14.26
N GLN A 222 -6.06 4.07 14.72
CA GLN A 222 -7.03 3.39 13.86
C GLN A 222 -8.32 4.23 13.87
N ILE A 223 -8.54 5.06 12.84
CA ILE A 223 -9.83 5.73 12.55
C ILE A 223 -10.37 5.22 11.22
#